data_AF-A0A975J9N1-F1
#
_entry.id   AF-A0A975J9N1-F1
#
_cell.length_a   1.000
_cell.length_b   1.000
_cell.length_c   1.000
_cell.angle_alpha   90.00
_cell.angle_beta   90.00
_cell.angle_gamma   90.00
#
_symmetry.space_group_name_H-M   'P 1'
#
loop_
_entity.id
_entity.type
_entity.pdbx_description
1 polymer ?
#
loop_
_entity_poly.entity_id
_entity_poly.type
_entity_poly.pdbx_seq_one_letter_code
_entity_poly.pdbx_strand_id
1 'polypeptide(L)'
;MGWTGVYERPENNLKGMEKFFKRQFEFEKDGRKLEIVDVGKYGKEVYLACHFTDLNKNINETYAMVVLTSFEGGMFHYKEMSENAGPCAYNCPKKILDKLTSTTDKYAIGWRQKNYETHEKKKNIARRKKDLKCGMILKFKEPIKFQGGDELDTLTLIDKGKSLFRHNLDYYRVRGFMDMEFEIVA
;
A
#
# COMPACT_ATOMS: atom_id res chain seq x y z
N MET A 1 -9.37 10.69 -15.84
CA MET A 1 -9.24 9.24 -16.09
C MET A 1 -10.29 8.50 -15.26
N GLY A 2 -11.18 7.75 -15.93
CA GLY A 2 -12.29 7.00 -15.33
C GLY A 2 -11.91 5.56 -14.95
N TRP A 3 -12.91 4.73 -14.63
CA TRP A 3 -12.73 3.30 -14.45
C TRP A 3 -12.97 2.56 -15.76
N THR A 4 -12.13 1.58 -16.07
CA THR A 4 -12.30 0.66 -17.20
C THR A 4 -12.85 -0.65 -16.69
N GLY A 5 -14.03 -1.05 -17.18
CA GLY A 5 -14.66 -2.34 -16.87
C GLY A 5 -14.44 -3.36 -17.99
N VAL A 6 -14.09 -4.59 -17.64
CA VAL A 6 -13.92 -5.71 -18.57
C VAL A 6 -14.60 -6.98 -18.06
N TYR A 7 -15.09 -7.80 -19.00
CA TYR A 7 -15.67 -9.11 -18.69
C TYR A 7 -14.60 -10.16 -18.36
N GLU A 8 -13.40 -10.02 -18.93
CA GLU A 8 -12.30 -10.91 -18.55
C GLU A 8 -11.96 -10.68 -17.09
N ARG A 9 -12.09 -11.75 -16.30
CA ARG A 9 -11.83 -11.70 -14.86
C ARG A 9 -10.47 -12.33 -14.58
N PRO A 10 -9.39 -11.54 -14.39
CA PRO A 10 -8.11 -12.09 -14.00
C PRO A 10 -8.18 -12.71 -12.60
N GLU A 11 -7.30 -13.66 -12.32
CA GLU A 11 -7.14 -14.16 -10.97
C GLU A 11 -6.75 -13.02 -10.02
N ASN A 12 -7.42 -12.93 -8.86
CA ASN A 12 -7.15 -11.88 -7.87
C ASN A 12 -5.90 -12.19 -7.02
N ASN A 13 -4.78 -12.46 -7.69
CA ASN A 13 -3.47 -12.68 -7.10
C ASN A 13 -2.40 -11.96 -7.95
N LEU A 14 -1.15 -11.95 -7.50
CA LEU A 14 -0.08 -11.22 -8.19
C LEU A 14 0.16 -11.72 -9.63
N LYS A 15 0.17 -13.04 -9.84
CA LYS A 15 0.42 -13.67 -11.15
C LYS A 15 -0.69 -13.36 -12.15
N GLY A 16 -1.96 -13.42 -11.71
CA GLY A 16 -3.11 -13.07 -12.53
C GLY A 16 -3.11 -11.61 -12.95
N MET A 17 -2.81 -10.70 -12.01
CA MET A 17 -2.67 -9.27 -12.30
C MET A 17 -1.52 -8.99 -13.27
N GLU A 18 -0.36 -9.61 -13.06
CA GLU A 18 0.79 -9.46 -13.96
C GLU A 18 0.44 -9.89 -15.38
N LYS A 19 -0.10 -11.10 -15.55
CA LYS A 19 -0.50 -11.61 -16.88
C LYS A 19 -1.51 -10.68 -17.56
N PHE A 20 -2.50 -10.21 -16.81
CA PHE A 20 -3.54 -9.33 -17.34
C PHE A 20 -2.97 -7.98 -17.79
N PHE A 21 -2.21 -7.30 -16.93
CA PHE A 21 -1.70 -5.96 -17.24
C PHE A 21 -0.58 -5.97 -18.28
N LYS A 22 0.23 -7.02 -18.34
CA LYS A 22 1.18 -7.21 -19.44
C LYS A 22 0.48 -7.20 -20.78
N ARG A 23 -0.53 -8.06 -20.94
CA ARG A 23 -1.33 -8.11 -22.18
C ARG A 23 -2.08 -6.79 -22.46
N GLN A 24 -2.52 -6.09 -21.43
CA GLN A 24 -3.30 -4.84 -21.58
C GLN A 24 -2.43 -3.64 -21.99
N PHE A 25 -1.21 -3.54 -21.44
CA PHE A 25 -0.41 -2.32 -21.54
C PHE A 25 0.89 -2.48 -22.31
N GLU A 26 1.48 -3.67 -22.39
CA GLU A 26 2.71 -3.86 -23.18
C GLU A 26 2.39 -3.68 -24.66
N PHE A 27 3.25 -2.92 -25.34
CA PHE A 27 3.14 -2.73 -26.79
C PHE A 27 4.51 -2.43 -27.38
N GLU A 28 4.64 -2.70 -28.68
CA GLU A 28 5.75 -2.24 -29.50
C GLU A 28 5.19 -1.77 -30.85
N LYS A 29 5.36 -0.49 -31.16
CA LYS A 29 4.84 0.10 -32.40
C LYS A 29 5.58 1.40 -32.74
N ASP A 30 5.92 1.57 -34.02
CA ASP A 30 6.50 2.82 -34.56
C ASP A 30 7.73 3.34 -33.80
N GLY A 31 8.61 2.42 -33.37
CA GLY A 31 9.81 2.75 -32.59
C GLY A 31 9.54 3.12 -31.13
N ARG A 32 8.31 2.91 -30.64
CA ARG A 32 7.93 3.03 -29.24
C ARG A 32 7.67 1.66 -28.64
N LYS A 33 8.12 1.46 -27.41
CA LYS A 33 7.94 0.21 -26.67
C LYS A 33 7.60 0.49 -25.22
N LEU A 34 6.61 -0.22 -24.68
CA LEU A 34 6.31 -0.27 -23.25
C LEU A 34 6.39 -1.71 -22.77
N GLU A 35 7.21 -1.96 -21.76
CA GLU A 35 7.38 -3.27 -21.11
C GLU A 35 7.14 -3.17 -19.61
N ILE A 36 6.49 -4.16 -19.03
CA ILE A 36 6.29 -4.23 -17.57
C ILE A 36 7.39 -5.12 -16.99
N VAL A 37 8.38 -4.47 -16.38
CA VAL A 37 9.59 -5.14 -15.86
C VAL A 37 9.42 -5.67 -14.44
N ASP A 38 8.42 -5.19 -13.68
CA ASP A 38 8.05 -5.75 -12.38
C ASP A 38 6.62 -5.39 -11.99
N VAL A 39 6.01 -6.24 -11.18
CA VAL A 39 4.65 -6.09 -10.67
C VAL A 39 4.61 -6.29 -9.16
N GLY A 40 3.80 -5.47 -8.50
CA GLY A 40 3.55 -5.48 -7.07
C GLY A 40 2.06 -5.36 -6.80
N LYS A 41 1.58 -5.96 -5.72
CA LYS A 41 0.17 -5.87 -5.32
C LYS A 41 0.05 -5.63 -3.82
N TYR A 42 -0.81 -4.71 -3.44
CA TYR A 42 -1.20 -4.46 -2.06
C TYR A 42 -2.70 -4.21 -1.98
N GLY A 43 -3.47 -5.20 -1.50
CA GLY A 43 -4.92 -5.11 -1.48
C GLY A 43 -5.50 -4.85 -2.87
N LYS A 44 -6.18 -3.71 -3.05
CA LYS A 44 -6.78 -3.27 -4.31
C LYS A 44 -5.82 -2.47 -5.21
N GLU A 45 -4.59 -2.23 -4.77
CA GLU A 45 -3.57 -1.47 -5.51
C GLU A 45 -2.63 -2.45 -6.22
N VAL A 46 -2.39 -2.22 -7.50
CA VAL A 46 -1.38 -2.90 -8.31
C VAL A 46 -0.37 -1.85 -8.76
N TYR A 47 0.91 -2.18 -8.66
CA TYR A 47 2.02 -1.30 -8.98
C TYR A 47 2.83 -1.94 -10.10
N LEU A 48 3.11 -1.19 -11.15
CA LEU A 48 3.83 -1.64 -12.32
C LEU A 48 5.09 -0.78 -12.48
N ALA A 49 6.25 -1.41 -12.64
CA ALA A 49 7.42 -0.74 -13.19
C ALA A 49 7.34 -0.84 -14.71
N CYS A 50 7.07 0.28 -15.37
CA CYS A 50 6.90 0.39 -16.81
C CYS A 50 8.18 0.94 -17.42
N HIS A 51 8.88 0.12 -18.21
CA HIS A 51 10.01 0.54 -19.02
C HIS A 51 9.50 1.04 -20.37
N PHE A 52 9.73 2.31 -20.66
CA PHE A 52 9.31 2.96 -21.88
C PHE A 52 10.51 3.39 -22.73
N THR A 53 10.46 3.02 -24.00
CA THR A 53 11.43 3.44 -25.02
C THR A 53 10.71 4.19 -26.14
N ASP A 54 11.28 5.31 -26.59
CA ASP A 54 10.90 5.99 -27.84
C ASP A 54 12.17 6.34 -28.62
N LEU A 55 12.43 5.60 -29.70
CA LEU A 55 13.62 5.76 -30.53
C LEU A 55 13.69 7.13 -31.20
N ASN A 56 12.55 7.72 -31.55
CA ASN A 56 12.51 9.01 -32.24
C ASN A 56 12.85 10.17 -31.30
N LYS A 57 12.53 10.01 -30.01
CA LYS A 57 12.80 11.01 -28.96
C LYS A 57 14.01 10.68 -28.10
N ASN A 58 14.70 9.57 -28.39
CA ASN A 58 15.78 9.03 -27.57
C ASN A 58 15.38 8.89 -26.09
N ILE A 59 14.15 8.45 -25.83
CA ILE A 59 13.64 8.20 -24.47
C ILE A 59 13.93 6.75 -24.11
N ASN A 60 14.47 6.55 -22.91
CA ASN A 60 14.67 5.25 -22.30
C ASN A 60 14.53 5.45 -20.78
N GLU A 61 13.34 5.18 -20.24
CA GLU A 61 13.03 5.46 -18.85
C GLU A 61 12.14 4.39 -18.23
N THR A 62 12.29 4.15 -16.93
CA THR A 62 11.39 3.31 -16.15
C THR A 62 10.62 4.16 -15.16
N TYR A 63 9.29 4.16 -15.26
CA TYR A 63 8.40 4.91 -14.36
C TYR A 63 7.37 3.98 -13.71
N ALA A 64 6.75 4.44 -12.63
CA ALA A 64 5.70 3.68 -11.95
C ALA A 64 4.31 4.01 -12.52
N MET A 65 3.54 2.97 -12.81
CA MET A 65 2.10 3.05 -13.03
C MET A 65 1.38 2.37 -11.85
N VAL A 66 0.43 3.09 -11.27
CA VAL A 66 -0.43 2.62 -10.19
C VAL A 66 -1.80 2.30 -10.76
N VAL A 67 -2.30 1.10 -10.49
CA VAL A 67 -3.59 0.62 -10.96
C VAL A 67 -4.46 0.26 -9.76
N LEU A 68 -5.57 0.97 -9.58
CA LEU A 68 -6.60 0.58 -8.63
C LEU A 68 -7.47 -0.49 -9.27
N THR A 69 -7.84 -1.52 -8.50
CA THR A 69 -8.59 -2.69 -8.99
C THR A 69 -9.85 -2.92 -8.17
N SER A 70 -10.94 -3.33 -8.83
CA SER A 70 -12.16 -3.78 -8.18
C SER A 70 -12.78 -4.98 -8.89
N PHE A 71 -13.41 -5.86 -8.09
CA PHE A 71 -14.14 -7.03 -8.56
C PHE A 71 -15.59 -6.87 -8.08
N GLU A 72 -16.41 -6.24 -8.90
CA GLU A 72 -17.78 -5.83 -8.56
C GLU A 72 -18.73 -6.20 -9.69
N GLY A 73 -19.96 -6.61 -9.34
CA GLY A 73 -20.98 -6.95 -10.33
C GLY A 73 -20.59 -8.10 -11.27
N GLY A 74 -19.71 -9.00 -10.84
CA GLY A 74 -19.18 -10.09 -11.67
C GLY A 74 -18.10 -9.67 -12.68
N MET A 75 -17.79 -8.38 -12.78
CA MET A 75 -16.81 -7.82 -13.71
C MET A 75 -15.51 -7.43 -12.99
N PHE A 76 -14.45 -7.26 -13.77
CA PHE A 76 -13.20 -6.67 -13.30
C PHE A 76 -13.10 -5.22 -13.76
N HIS A 77 -12.81 -4.33 -12.82
CA HIS A 77 -12.61 -2.92 -13.07
C HIS A 77 -11.19 -2.50 -12.68
N TYR A 78 -10.58 -1.65 -13.48
CA TYR A 78 -9.29 -1.06 -13.14
C TYR A 78 -9.23 0.43 -13.51
N LYS A 79 -8.37 1.16 -12.81
CA LYS A 79 -8.06 2.56 -13.07
C LYS A 79 -6.56 2.79 -12.90
N GLU A 80 -5.89 3.03 -14.00
CA GLU A 80 -4.47 3.33 -14.07
C GLU A 80 -4.18 4.83 -13.92
N MET A 81 -3.07 5.13 -13.24
CA MET A 81 -2.55 6.46 -13.00
C MET A 81 -1.02 6.37 -12.98
N SER A 82 -0.33 7.24 -13.71
CA SER A 82 1.13 7.35 -13.61
C SER A 82 1.52 8.04 -12.29
N GLU A 83 2.75 7.81 -11.81
CA GLU A 83 3.29 8.48 -10.62
C GLU A 83 3.31 10.01 -10.72
N ASN A 84 3.41 10.56 -11.93
CA ASN A 84 3.33 12.00 -12.17
C ASN A 84 1.92 12.58 -11.98
N ALA A 85 0.88 11.73 -11.89
CA ALA A 85 -0.49 12.15 -11.64
C ALA A 85 -0.82 12.21 -10.13
N GLY A 86 0.13 11.86 -9.25
CA GLY A 86 -0.07 11.85 -7.81
C GLY A 86 -1.19 10.88 -7.35
N PRO A 87 -1.03 9.56 -7.53
CA PRO A 87 -2.12 8.57 -7.38
C PRO A 87 -2.62 8.35 -5.93
N CYS A 88 -2.05 9.03 -4.93
CA CYS A 88 -2.41 8.92 -3.51
C CYS A 88 -2.40 7.49 -2.90
N ALA A 89 -1.76 6.53 -3.55
CA ALA A 89 -1.57 5.16 -3.07
C ALA A 89 -0.08 4.93 -2.73
N TYR A 90 0.24 4.71 -1.46
CA TYR A 90 1.61 4.76 -0.94
C TYR A 90 2.14 3.40 -0.45
N ASN A 91 1.58 2.30 -0.93
CA ASN A 91 2.00 0.93 -0.58
C ASN A 91 2.85 0.26 -1.67
N CYS A 92 3.46 1.03 -2.58
CA CYS A 92 4.28 0.50 -3.66
C CYS A 92 5.45 -0.31 -3.07
N PRO A 93 5.64 -1.59 -3.44
CA PRO A 93 6.77 -2.38 -2.96
C PRO A 93 8.11 -1.72 -3.27
N LYS A 94 9.05 -1.76 -2.31
CA LYS A 94 10.39 -1.16 -2.46
C LYS A 94 11.12 -1.66 -3.72
N LYS A 95 10.96 -2.95 -4.07
CA LYS A 95 11.54 -3.55 -5.29
C LYS A 95 11.13 -2.85 -6.60
N ILE A 96 9.97 -2.20 -6.64
CA ILE A 96 9.51 -1.43 -7.80
C ILE A 96 10.16 -0.05 -7.77
N LEU A 97 10.15 0.63 -6.62
CA LEU A 97 10.76 1.95 -6.45
C LEU A 97 12.24 1.93 -6.85
N ASP A 98 12.96 0.88 -6.46
CA ASP A 98 14.39 0.71 -6.73
C ASP A 98 14.70 0.48 -8.23
N LYS A 99 13.69 0.24 -9.08
CA LYS A 99 13.83 0.07 -10.55
C LYS A 99 13.52 1.33 -11.35
N LEU A 100 12.99 2.37 -10.70
CA LEU A 100 12.54 3.56 -11.40
C LEU A 100 13.71 4.48 -11.75
N THR A 101 13.74 4.97 -12.98
CA THR A 101 14.72 5.98 -13.42
C THR A 101 14.52 7.27 -12.64
N SER A 102 15.59 8.04 -12.42
CA SER A 102 15.50 9.39 -11.85
C SER A 102 14.56 10.26 -12.67
N THR A 103 13.80 11.13 -12.01
CA THR A 103 12.84 12.02 -12.65
C THR A 103 12.90 13.41 -12.02
N THR A 104 12.56 14.44 -12.79
CA THR A 104 12.41 15.82 -12.33
C THR A 104 10.96 16.20 -12.05
N ASP A 105 10.01 15.30 -12.30
CA ASP A 105 8.59 15.54 -12.07
C ASP A 105 8.29 15.62 -10.56
N LYS A 106 7.74 16.76 -10.12
CA LYS A 106 7.51 17.04 -8.70
C LYS A 106 6.49 16.07 -8.06
N TYR A 107 5.47 15.64 -8.81
CA TYR A 107 4.46 14.72 -8.30
C TYR A 107 5.02 13.32 -8.16
N ALA A 108 5.81 12.86 -9.14
CA ALA A 108 6.50 11.59 -9.08
C ALA A 108 7.49 11.54 -7.90
N ILE A 109 8.32 12.57 -7.74
CA ILE A 109 9.25 12.68 -6.60
C ILE A 109 8.48 12.62 -5.27
N GLY A 110 7.43 13.44 -5.12
CA GLY A 110 6.63 13.47 -3.90
C GLY A 110 5.92 12.15 -3.62
N TRP A 111 5.43 11.46 -4.64
CA TRP A 111 4.82 10.15 -4.51
C TRP A 111 5.84 9.09 -4.07
N ARG A 112 7.03 9.04 -4.70
CA ARG A 112 8.11 8.09 -4.34
C ARG A 112 8.57 8.31 -2.89
N GLN A 113 8.78 9.56 -2.48
CA GLN A 113 9.16 9.92 -1.11
C GLN A 113 8.14 9.41 -0.08
N LYS A 114 6.85 9.64 -0.30
CA LYS A 114 5.78 9.14 0.59
C LYS A 114 5.72 7.61 0.66
N ASN A 115 6.05 6.91 -0.42
CA ASN A 115 6.16 5.45 -0.39
C ASN A 115 7.34 5.00 0.49
N TYR A 116 8.51 5.64 0.36
CA TYR A 116 9.65 5.34 1.24
C TYR A 116 9.35 5.62 2.72
N GLU A 117 8.70 6.74 3.02
CA GLU A 117 8.23 7.07 4.38
C GLU A 117 7.26 6.02 4.92
N THR A 118 6.35 5.54 4.06
CA THR A 118 5.40 4.47 4.43
C THR A 118 6.14 3.16 4.75
N HIS A 119 7.19 2.80 4.00
CA HIS A 119 8.02 1.62 4.30
C HIS A 119 8.74 1.75 5.64
N GLU A 120 9.38 2.90 5.89
CA GLU A 120 10.08 3.13 7.16
C GLU A 120 9.10 3.15 8.35
N LYS A 121 7.92 3.76 8.19
CA LYS A 121 6.85 3.71 9.20
C LYS A 121 6.44 2.27 9.50
N LYS A 122 6.16 1.45 8.47
CA LYS A 122 5.77 0.03 8.63
C LYS A 122 6.88 -0.78 9.32
N LYS A 123 8.14 -0.54 8.95
CA LYS A 123 9.31 -1.19 9.56
C LYS A 123 9.47 -0.82 11.03
N ASN A 124 9.30 0.46 11.38
CA ASN A 124 9.36 0.95 12.75
C ASN A 124 8.22 0.37 13.60
N ILE A 125 6.99 0.33 13.07
CA ILE A 125 5.86 -0.33 13.73
C ILE A 125 6.15 -1.82 13.95
N ALA A 126 6.64 -2.54 12.93
CA ALA A 126 6.96 -3.95 13.04
C ALA A 126 8.03 -4.23 14.11
N ARG A 127 9.06 -3.37 14.20
CA ARG A 127 10.08 -3.41 15.25
C ARG A 127 9.46 -3.20 16.64
N ARG A 128 8.77 -2.08 16.88
CA ARG A 128 8.09 -1.79 18.16
C ARG A 128 7.13 -2.90 18.57
N LYS A 129 6.37 -3.45 17.60
CA LYS A 129 5.41 -4.54 17.84
C LYS A 129 6.09 -5.87 18.17
N LYS A 130 7.33 -6.10 17.72
CA LYS A 130 8.11 -7.28 18.08
C LYS A 130 8.39 -7.30 19.58
N ASP A 131 8.75 -6.14 20.13
CA ASP A 131 9.15 -5.99 21.53
C ASP A 131 7.97 -6.07 22.51
N LEU A 132 6.75 -5.78 22.04
CA LEU A 132 5.52 -5.97 22.81
C LEU A 132 5.20 -7.44 23.07
N LYS A 133 4.95 -7.78 24.34
CA LYS A 133 4.50 -9.10 24.79
C LYS A 133 3.04 -9.04 25.23
N CYS A 134 2.30 -10.11 24.98
CA CYS A 134 0.97 -10.27 25.56
C CYS A 134 1.09 -10.34 27.09
N GLY A 135 0.17 -9.70 27.79
CA GLY A 135 0.19 -9.48 29.23
C GLY A 135 0.70 -8.09 29.65
N MET A 136 1.39 -7.36 28.78
CA MET A 136 1.88 -6.01 29.09
C MET A 136 0.72 -5.03 29.29
N ILE A 137 0.90 -4.09 30.21
CA ILE A 137 -0.03 -3.01 30.49
C ILE A 137 0.43 -1.76 29.73
N LEU A 138 -0.40 -1.29 28.81
CA LEU A 138 -0.15 -0.09 28.02
C LEU A 138 -1.00 1.05 28.57
N LYS A 139 -0.37 2.19 28.84
CA LYS A 139 -1.05 3.44 29.16
C LYS A 139 -0.95 4.39 27.98
N PHE A 140 -2.08 4.69 27.38
CA PHE A 140 -2.24 5.63 26.28
C PHE A 140 -2.21 7.06 26.82
N LYS A 141 -1.56 7.96 26.09
CA LYS A 141 -1.46 9.37 26.48
C LYS A 141 -2.82 10.07 26.43
N GLU A 142 -3.63 9.73 25.43
CA GLU A 142 -5.00 10.21 25.29
C GLU A 142 -5.96 9.06 25.58
N PRO A 143 -6.99 9.26 26.43
CA PRO A 143 -7.99 8.24 26.69
C PRO A 143 -8.75 7.81 25.42
N ILE A 144 -9.00 6.51 25.29
CA ILE A 144 -9.70 5.94 24.13
C ILE A 144 -11.18 5.82 24.47
N LYS A 145 -12.03 6.47 23.66
CA LYS A 145 -13.49 6.39 23.76
C LYS A 145 -14.03 5.19 22.97
N PHE A 146 -14.77 4.33 23.64
CA PHE A 146 -15.39 3.14 23.06
C PHE A 146 -16.89 3.35 22.82
N GLN A 147 -17.47 2.55 21.92
CA GLN A 147 -18.90 2.64 21.58
C GLN A 147 -19.83 2.38 22.77
N GLY A 148 -19.35 1.69 23.82
CA GLY A 148 -20.08 1.44 25.05
C GLY A 148 -20.11 2.60 26.04
N GLY A 149 -19.47 3.73 25.73
CA GLY A 149 -19.35 4.89 26.62
C GLY A 149 -18.11 4.88 27.50
N ASP A 150 -17.39 3.75 27.58
CA ASP A 150 -16.13 3.66 28.30
C ASP A 150 -15.07 4.59 27.70
N GLU A 151 -14.34 5.27 28.58
CA GLU A 151 -13.18 6.08 28.25
C GLU A 151 -11.99 5.57 29.08
N LEU A 152 -11.07 4.87 28.42
CA LEU A 152 -9.97 4.15 29.10
C LEU A 152 -8.62 4.60 28.57
N ASP A 153 -7.68 4.85 29.47
CA ASP A 153 -6.28 5.15 29.13
C ASP A 153 -5.36 3.96 29.38
N THR A 154 -5.74 3.00 30.23
CA THR A 154 -4.86 1.92 30.69
C THR A 154 -5.47 0.56 30.42
N LEU A 155 -4.78 -0.25 29.61
CA LEU A 155 -5.30 -1.49 29.04
C LEU A 155 -4.23 -2.59 29.04
N THR A 156 -4.61 -3.82 29.36
CA THR A 156 -3.72 -4.99 29.25
C THR A 156 -3.77 -5.55 27.83
N LEU A 157 -2.62 -5.69 27.16
CA LEU A 157 -2.50 -6.25 25.82
C LEU A 157 -2.69 -7.77 25.85
N ILE A 158 -3.74 -8.29 25.21
CA ILE A 158 -4.04 -9.72 25.16
C ILE A 158 -3.53 -10.35 23.86
N ASP A 159 -3.74 -9.68 22.72
CA ASP A 159 -3.30 -10.17 21.41
C ASP A 159 -2.91 -8.99 20.51
N LYS A 160 -1.60 -8.86 20.27
CA LYS A 160 -1.06 -7.81 19.39
C LYS A 160 -1.45 -7.98 17.93
N GLY A 161 -1.70 -9.20 17.45
CA GLY A 161 -2.16 -9.47 16.09
C GLY A 161 -3.58 -8.96 15.86
N LYS A 162 -4.47 -9.20 16.84
CA LYS A 162 -5.87 -8.78 16.79
C LYS A 162 -6.11 -7.37 17.36
N SER A 163 -5.06 -6.73 17.89
CA SER A 163 -5.15 -5.46 18.63
C SER A 163 -6.18 -5.55 19.75
N LEU A 164 -6.14 -6.67 20.48
CA LEU A 164 -7.09 -7.02 21.53
C LEU A 164 -6.50 -6.68 22.89
N PHE A 165 -7.30 -6.01 23.69
CA PHE A 165 -6.97 -5.52 25.01
C PHE A 165 -8.02 -5.96 26.02
N ARG A 166 -7.66 -5.97 27.30
CA ARG A 166 -8.55 -6.24 28.42
C ARG A 166 -8.48 -5.10 29.43
N HIS A 167 -9.64 -4.73 29.96
CA HIS A 167 -9.78 -3.90 31.15
C HIS A 167 -10.83 -4.56 32.04
N ASN A 168 -10.48 -4.88 33.29
CA ASN A 168 -11.30 -5.70 34.17
C ASN A 168 -11.73 -7.03 33.50
N LEU A 169 -13.04 -7.25 33.35
CA LEU A 169 -13.61 -8.44 32.72
C LEU A 169 -13.92 -8.25 31.22
N ASP A 170 -13.78 -7.02 30.73
CA ASP A 170 -14.19 -6.62 29.39
C ASP A 170 -13.02 -6.60 28.39
N TYR A 171 -13.36 -6.82 27.12
CA TYR A 171 -12.40 -6.89 26.02
C TYR A 171 -12.64 -5.79 25.01
N TYR A 172 -11.55 -5.13 24.63
CA TYR A 172 -11.57 -3.96 23.75
C TYR A 172 -10.67 -4.18 22.55
N ARG A 173 -11.10 -3.75 21.37
CA ARG A 173 -10.27 -3.75 20.16
C ARG A 173 -9.83 -2.32 19.85
N VAL A 174 -8.54 -2.04 20.05
CA VAL A 174 -7.95 -0.73 19.74
C VAL A 174 -7.25 -0.82 18.38
N ARG A 175 -7.99 -0.54 17.29
CA ARG A 175 -7.41 -0.58 15.94
C ARG A 175 -6.37 0.53 15.79
N GLY A 176 -5.24 0.23 15.16
CA GLY A 176 -4.19 1.22 14.92
C GLY A 176 -3.46 1.67 16.19
N PHE A 177 -3.54 0.92 17.31
CA PHE A 177 -2.90 1.32 18.56
C PHE A 177 -1.39 1.56 18.44
N MET A 178 -0.73 0.94 17.47
CA MET A 178 0.71 1.15 17.19
C MET A 178 1.03 2.56 16.66
N ASP A 179 0.04 3.22 16.07
CA ASP A 179 0.12 4.61 15.60
C ASP A 179 -0.16 5.62 16.73
N MET A 180 -0.60 5.15 17.90
CA MET A 180 -0.90 5.98 19.07
C MET A 180 0.33 6.14 19.98
N GLU A 181 0.34 7.21 20.78
CA GLU A 181 1.32 7.42 21.84
C GLU A 181 0.90 6.65 23.10
N PHE A 182 1.76 5.74 23.55
CA PHE A 182 1.56 4.96 24.77
C PHE A 182 2.91 4.61 25.41
N GLU A 183 2.87 4.34 26.71
CA GLU A 183 3.98 3.81 27.50
C GLU A 183 3.65 2.41 28.05
N ILE A 184 4.69 1.61 28.30
CA ILE A 184 4.54 0.29 28.93
C ILE A 184 4.73 0.50 30.42
N VAL A 185 3.70 0.21 31.20
CA VAL A 185 3.69 0.43 32.66
C VAL A 185 4.10 -0.83 33.43
N ALA A 186 3.87 -2.02 32.85
CA ALA A 186 4.26 -3.32 33.39
C ALA A 186 4.31 -4.39 32.29
#